data_AF-A0AAV0MDR5-F1
#
_entry.id   AF-A0AAV0MDR5-F1
#
_cell.length_a   1.000
_cell.length_b   1.000
_cell.length_c   1.000
_cell.angle_alpha   90.00
_cell.angle_beta   90.00
_cell.angle_gamma   90.00
#
_symmetry.space_group_name_H-M   'P 1'
#
loop_
_entity.id
_entity.type
_entity.pdbx_description
1 polymer ?
#
loop_
_entity_poly.entity_id
_entity_poly.type
_entity_poly.pdbx_seq_one_letter_code
_entity_poly.pdbx_strand_id
1 'polypeptide(L)'
;MSILDAAVLGKCVEKSGVENLSSGLDEYQQIRLPVISKQVIHSRHVGRIKQRLSVPDWKLFDPKAARSVDCEEIQQKNMPLFSSAPLSLH
;
A
#
# COMPACT_ATOMS: atom_id res chain seq x y z
N MET A 1 3.13 -3.12 -5.21
CA MET A 1 1.71 -3.47 -5.03
C MET A 1 1.39 -4.75 -5.79
N SER A 2 1.38 -4.75 -7.13
CA SER A 2 0.98 -5.92 -7.93
C SER A 2 1.73 -7.23 -7.67
N ILE A 3 3.05 -7.18 -7.40
CA ILE A 3 3.84 -8.39 -7.08
C ILE A 3 3.37 -9.04 -5.78
N LEU A 4 3.14 -8.23 -4.73
CA LEU A 4 2.64 -8.73 -3.45
C LEU A 4 1.20 -9.22 -3.58
N ASP A 5 0.38 -8.53 -4.37
CA ASP A 5 -0.99 -8.95 -4.67
C ASP A 5 -1.00 -10.34 -5.33
N ALA A 6 -0.17 -10.55 -6.35
CA ALA A 6 -0.03 -11.85 -7.02
C ALA A 6 0.47 -12.95 -6.07
N ALA A 7 1.42 -12.64 -5.19
CA ALA A 7 1.94 -13.60 -4.21
C ALA A 7 0.87 -14.03 -3.19
N VAL A 8 0.07 -13.08 -2.68
CA VAL A 8 -1.03 -13.38 -1.74
C VAL A 8 -2.13 -14.15 -2.46
N LEU A 9 -2.49 -13.77 -3.69
CA LEU A 9 -3.48 -14.49 -4.49
C LEU A 9 -3.05 -15.94 -4.72
N GLY A 10 -1.81 -16.16 -5.12
CA GLY A 10 -1.25 -17.49 -5.32
C GLY A 10 -1.39 -18.38 -4.09
N LYS A 11 -1.07 -17.84 -2.89
CA LYS A 11 -1.23 -18.56 -1.62
C LYS A 11 -2.67 -18.88 -1.27
N CYS A 12 -3.59 -17.93 -1.50
CA CYS A 12 -5.01 -18.16 -1.20
C CYS A 12 -5.59 -19.25 -2.11
N VAL A 13 -5.24 -19.23 -3.40
CA VAL A 13 -5.64 -20.25 -4.38
C VAL A 13 -5.00 -21.61 -4.09
N GLU A 14 -3.72 -21.64 -3.73
CA GLU A 14 -3.02 -22.87 -3.30
C GLU A 14 -3.71 -23.51 -2.09
N LYS A 15 -4.08 -22.70 -1.10
CA LYS A 15 -4.76 -23.15 0.13
C LYS A 15 -6.18 -23.64 -0.13
N SER A 16 -6.96 -22.93 -0.95
CA SER A 16 -8.37 -23.29 -1.21
C SER A 16 -8.51 -24.48 -2.17
N GLY A 17 -7.52 -24.68 -3.04
CA GLY A 17 -7.63 -25.59 -4.18
C GLY A 17 -8.56 -25.03 -5.26
N VAL A 18 -8.50 -25.65 -6.45
CA VAL A 18 -9.28 -25.23 -7.64
C VAL A 18 -10.78 -25.40 -7.42
N GLU A 19 -11.18 -26.42 -6.66
CA GLU A 19 -12.57 -26.74 -6.32
C GLU A 19 -13.25 -25.63 -5.50
N ASN A 20 -12.50 -24.87 -4.70
CA ASN A 20 -13.01 -23.79 -3.83
C ASN A 20 -12.44 -22.42 -4.21
N LEU A 21 -12.25 -22.16 -5.50
CA LEU A 21 -11.65 -20.92 -5.99
C LEU A 21 -12.34 -19.65 -5.45
N SER A 22 -13.67 -19.64 -5.33
CA SER A 22 -14.41 -18.51 -4.76
C SER A 22 -13.96 -18.18 -3.33
N SER A 23 -13.80 -19.20 -2.48
CA SER A 23 -13.30 -19.03 -1.11
C SER A 23 -11.87 -18.47 -1.09
N GLY A 24 -11.00 -18.91 -2.01
CA GLY A 24 -9.64 -18.39 -2.13
C GLY A 24 -9.62 -16.92 -2.58
N LEU A 25 -10.51 -16.53 -3.50
CA LEU A 25 -10.65 -15.14 -3.93
C LEU A 25 -11.20 -14.24 -2.82
N ASP A 26 -12.17 -14.74 -2.04
CA ASP A 26 -12.70 -14.03 -0.88
C ASP A 26 -11.61 -13.82 0.18
N GLU A 27 -10.81 -14.85 0.47
CA GLU A 27 -9.68 -14.75 1.41
C GLU A 27 -8.65 -13.71 0.92
N TYR A 28 -8.29 -13.76 -0.36
CA TYR A 28 -7.41 -12.78 -0.99
C TYR A 28 -7.94 -11.35 -0.83
N GLN A 29 -9.23 -11.13 -1.11
CA GLN A 29 -9.84 -9.82 -1.00
C GLN A 29 -9.85 -9.32 0.44
N GLN A 30 -10.17 -10.17 1.41
CA GLN A 30 -10.14 -9.82 2.83
C GLN A 30 -8.73 -9.41 3.30
N ILE A 31 -7.69 -10.10 2.83
CA ILE A 31 -6.30 -9.78 3.18
C ILE A 31 -5.84 -8.47 2.51
N ARG A 32 -6.12 -8.30 1.21
CA ARG A 32 -5.52 -7.20 0.42
C ARG A 32 -6.27 -5.89 0.50
N LEU A 33 -7.59 -5.90 0.61
CA LEU A 33 -8.40 -4.69 0.66
C LEU A 33 -7.95 -3.67 1.74
N PRO A 34 -7.74 -4.06 3.02
CA PRO A 34 -7.30 -3.11 4.04
C PRO A 34 -5.88 -2.57 3.77
N VAL A 35 -5.00 -3.39 3.18
CA VAL A 35 -3.63 -2.97 2.84
C VAL A 35 -3.64 -1.96 1.70
N ILE A 36 -4.30 -2.30 0.59
CA ILE A 36 -4.39 -1.45 -0.59
C ILE A 36 -5.05 -0.12 -0.23
N SER A 37 -6.11 -0.14 0.58
CA SER A 37 -6.78 1.09 1.03
C SER A 37 -5.81 2.05 1.74
N LYS A 38 -5.00 1.54 2.67
CA LYS A 38 -3.96 2.34 3.35
C LYS A 38 -2.89 2.84 2.38
N GLN A 39 -2.44 2.00 1.46
CA GLN A 39 -1.43 2.35 0.46
C GLN A 39 -1.92 3.43 -0.51
N VAL A 40 -3.17 3.36 -0.97
CA VAL A 40 -3.79 4.34 -1.85
C VAL A 40 -3.96 5.70 -1.15
N ILE A 41 -4.48 5.70 0.08
CA ILE A 41 -4.65 6.93 0.87
C ILE A 41 -3.28 7.60 1.09
N HIS A 42 -2.27 6.83 1.51
CA HIS A 42 -0.93 7.33 1.71
C HIS A 42 -0.31 7.87 0.41
N SER A 43 -0.43 7.12 -0.70
CA SER A 43 0.07 7.56 -2.02
C SER A 43 -0.56 8.87 -2.46
N ARG A 44 -1.87 9.02 -2.25
CA ARG A 44 -2.59 10.25 -2.58
C ARG A 44 -2.11 11.42 -1.73
N HIS A 45 -1.93 11.20 -0.43
CA HIS A 45 -1.40 12.21 0.49
C HIS A 45 0.00 12.67 0.08
N VAL A 46 0.94 11.73 -0.12
CA VAL A 46 2.31 12.03 -0.55
C VAL A 46 2.35 12.66 -1.95
N GLY A 47 1.49 12.20 -2.87
CA GLY A 47 1.36 12.78 -4.20
C GLY A 47 0.96 14.25 -4.17
N ARG A 48 0.00 14.62 -3.30
CA ARG A 48 -0.39 16.01 -3.08
C ARG A 48 0.75 16.85 -2.53
N ILE A 49 1.51 16.32 -1.56
CA ILE A 49 2.70 16.99 -1.01
C ILE A 49 3.71 17.27 -2.14
N LYS A 50 4.06 16.25 -2.93
CA LYS A 50 5.03 16.36 -4.04
C LYS A 50 4.59 17.35 -5.11
N GLN A 51 3.29 17.46 -5.35
CA GLN A 51 2.69 18.41 -6.30
C GLN A 51 2.54 19.83 -5.72
N ARG A 52 2.99 20.07 -4.48
CA ARG A 52 2.82 21.35 -3.77
C ARG A 52 1.35 21.75 -3.63
N LEU A 53 0.47 20.78 -3.44
CA LEU A 53 -0.92 21.06 -3.08
C LEU A 53 -1.01 21.32 -1.58
N SER A 54 -1.98 22.14 -1.18
CA SER A 54 -2.29 22.31 0.24
C SER A 54 -2.78 20.99 0.82
N VAL A 55 -2.17 20.56 1.93
CA VAL A 55 -2.51 19.34 2.68
C VAL A 55 -2.62 19.75 4.15
N PRO A 56 -3.66 19.30 4.88
CA PRO A 56 -3.77 19.56 6.32
C PRO A 56 -2.51 19.13 7.05
N ASP A 57 -2.08 19.91 8.04
CA ASP A 57 -0.93 19.64 8.90
C ASP A 57 0.44 19.55 8.19
N TRP A 58 0.51 19.93 6.91
CA TRP A 58 1.75 19.92 6.13
C TRP A 58 2.07 21.30 5.54
N LYS A 59 3.30 21.77 5.71
CA LYS A 59 3.78 23.00 5.06
C LYS A 59 3.97 22.76 3.57
N LEU A 60 3.72 23.77 2.74
CA LEU A 60 3.93 23.67 1.30
C LEU A 60 5.33 23.14 1.00
N PHE A 61 5.42 22.00 0.32
CA PHE A 61 6.70 21.35 0.06
C PHE A 61 7.48 22.12 -1.00
N ASP A 62 8.71 22.51 -0.70
CA ASP A 62 9.63 23.06 -1.68
C ASP A 62 10.87 22.15 -1.80
N PRO A 63 11.03 21.39 -2.91
CA PRO A 63 12.19 20.54 -3.14
C PRO A 63 13.55 21.24 -2.98
N LYS A 64 13.62 22.57 -3.20
CA LYS A 64 14.87 23.34 -3.08
C LYS A 64 15.22 23.73 -1.65
N ALA A 65 14.23 23.76 -0.76
CA ALA A 65 14.38 24.15 0.64
C ALA A 65 14.01 23.04 1.62
N ALA A 66 13.56 21.88 1.12
CA ALA A 66 13.14 20.74 1.91
C ALA A 66 14.30 20.19 2.75
N ARG A 67 14.01 19.90 4.02
CA ARG A 67 14.99 19.24 4.89
C ARG A 67 15.08 17.77 4.52
N SER A 68 16.17 17.12 4.89
CA SER A 68 16.36 15.67 4.68
C SER A 68 15.21 14.84 5.24
N VAL A 69 14.69 15.20 6.41
CA VAL A 69 13.54 14.54 7.06
C VAL A 69 12.27 14.66 6.22
N ASP A 70 11.97 15.87 5.72
CA ASP A 70 10.79 16.11 4.89
C ASP A 70 10.87 15.28 3.58
N CYS A 71 12.08 15.18 3.02
CA CYS A 71 12.37 14.34 1.85
C CYS A 71 12.29 12.85 2.15
N GLU A 72 12.69 12.41 3.35
CA GLU A 72 12.59 11.02 3.78
C GLU A 72 11.14 10.59 3.93
N GLU A 73 10.31 11.39 4.62
CA GLU A 73 8.90 11.06 4.89
C GLU A 73 8.11 10.77 3.61
N ILE A 74 8.40 11.49 2.51
CA ILE A 74 7.71 11.33 1.23
C ILE A 74 8.30 10.23 0.32
N GLN A 75 9.29 9.47 0.79
CA GLN A 75 9.88 8.37 0.02
C GLN A 75 8.89 7.22 -0.14
N GLN A 76 8.93 6.58 -1.31
CA GLN A 76 8.06 5.45 -1.62
C GLN A 76 8.22 4.28 -0.63
N LYS A 77 9.43 4.09 -0.08
CA LYS A 77 9.75 3.03 0.89
C LYS A 77 8.92 3.13 2.19
N ASN A 78 8.42 4.32 2.52
CA ASN A 78 7.62 4.59 3.71
C ASN A 78 6.12 4.30 3.51
N MET A 79 5.74 3.83 2.31
CA MET A 79 4.40 3.36 2.05
C MET A 79 4.03 2.25 3.06
N PRO A 80 2.83 2.28 3.65
CA PRO A 80 2.39 1.22 4.55
C PRO A 80 2.51 -0.15 3.88
N LEU A 81 3.15 -1.10 4.56
CA LEU A 81 3.28 -2.49 4.08
C LEU A 81 3.96 -2.57 2.69
N PHE A 82 4.93 -1.68 2.44
CA PHE A 82 5.66 -1.60 1.16
C PHE A 82 6.42 -2.90 0.84
N SER A 83 7.10 -3.46 1.83
CA SER A 83 7.95 -4.66 1.66
C SER A 83 7.26 -5.97 2.09
N SER A 84 6.26 -5.90 2.97
CA SER A 84 5.58 -7.09 3.48
C SER A 84 4.08 -6.88 3.56
N ALA A 85 3.35 -7.76 2.86
CA ALA A 85 1.91 -7.90 2.99
C ALA A 85 1.60 -9.12 3.89
N PRO A 86 0.50 -9.11 4.67
CA PRO A 86 0.01 -10.33 5.28
C PRO A 86 -0.26 -11.38 4.20
N LEU A 87 0.10 -12.64 4.49
CA LEU A 87 0.00 -13.75 3.54
C LEU A 87 -1.16 -14.71 3.86
N SER A 88 -1.80 -14.53 5.01
CA SER A 88 -2.95 -15.32 5.47
C SER A 88 -3.77 -14.50 6.47
N LEU A 89 -5.06 -14.84 6.62
CA LEU A 89 -5.82 -14.49 7.82
C LEU A 89 -5.34 -15.37 8.98
N HIS A 90 -5.19 -14.76 10.16
CA HIS A 90 -4.81 -15.47 11.40
C HIS A 90 -5.88 -16.47 11.83
#